data_AF-A0A845SIQ7-F1
#
_entry.id   AF-A0A845SIQ7-F1
#
_cell.length_a   1.000
_cell.length_b   1.000
_cell.length_c   1.000
_cell.angle_alpha   90.00
_cell.angle_beta   90.00
_cell.angle_gamma   90.00
#
_symmetry.space_group_name_H-M   'P 1'
#
loop_
_entity.id
_entity.type
_entity.pdbx_description
1 polymer ?
#
loop_
_entity_poly.entity_id
_entity_poly.type
_entity_poly.pdbx_seq_one_letter_code
_entity_poly.pdbx_strand_id
1 'polypeptide(L)'
;MKRSLFLIPLAFIILSSSGCSYLSGTPGDKPSTSSPKIVTPSGQKQFWNNPGLFGAVPKNLQDEGNSSCARDGNGKAIGYHPHPKKYDGSYFSGAGYLCSMI
;
A
#
# COMPACT_ATOMS: atom_id res chain seq x y z
N MET A 1 49.82 -20.44 39.34
CA MET A 1 50.73 -19.81 38.36
C MET A 1 50.30 -20.21 36.95
N LYS A 2 49.87 -19.24 36.13
CA LYS A 2 50.09 -19.09 34.68
C LYS A 2 49.14 -18.00 34.17
N ARG A 3 49.77 -16.89 33.77
CA ARG A 3 49.18 -15.73 33.09
C ARG A 3 48.68 -16.16 31.70
N SER A 4 47.59 -15.57 31.21
CA SER A 4 47.67 -14.76 29.99
C SER A 4 46.41 -13.93 29.79
N LEU A 5 46.60 -12.61 29.73
CA LEU A 5 45.65 -11.66 29.15
C LEU A 5 45.56 -11.89 27.64
N PHE A 6 44.35 -11.95 27.10
CA PHE A 6 43.99 -11.57 25.72
C PHE A 6 42.58 -10.97 25.79
N LEU A 7 42.45 -9.64 25.92
CA LEU A 7 42.24 -8.69 24.83
C LEU A 7 40.93 -8.95 24.02
N ILE A 8 39.87 -8.29 24.49
CA ILE A 8 38.62 -7.88 23.81
C ILE A 8 39.02 -7.12 22.51
N PRO A 9 38.32 -7.15 21.35
CA PRO A 9 36.88 -6.87 21.19
C PRO A 9 36.18 -7.59 20.02
N LEU A 10 34.94 -7.14 19.71
CA LEU A 10 34.07 -7.41 18.56
C LEU A 10 32.83 -8.24 18.96
N ALA A 11 31.79 -7.65 19.55
CA ALA A 11 30.96 -6.60 18.93
C ALA A 11 30.52 -6.97 17.50
N PHE A 12 30.09 -8.20 17.27
CA PHE A 12 29.34 -8.60 16.08
C PHE A 12 28.26 -9.59 16.49
N ILE A 13 27.11 -9.57 15.81
CA ILE A 13 25.87 -10.31 16.11
C ILE A 13 24.90 -9.53 17.02
N ILE A 14 24.70 -8.25 16.74
CA ILE A 14 23.34 -7.69 16.74
C ILE A 14 22.99 -7.52 15.26
N LEU A 15 22.54 -8.60 14.62
CA LEU A 15 22.07 -8.53 13.25
C LEU A 15 20.64 -7.98 13.30
N SER A 16 20.57 -6.65 13.23
CA SER A 16 19.38 -5.84 13.08
C SER A 16 18.56 -6.30 11.87
N SER A 17 17.48 -7.03 12.10
CA SER A 17 16.42 -7.25 11.09
C SER A 17 15.41 -6.11 11.11
N SER A 18 15.89 -4.88 11.00
CA SER A 18 15.07 -3.72 10.64
C SER A 18 14.89 -3.73 9.12
N GLY A 19 13.85 -4.39 8.62
CA GLY A 19 13.65 -4.46 7.17
C GLY A 19 12.35 -5.10 6.73
N CYS A 20 11.22 -4.42 6.95
CA CYS A 20 10.06 -4.38 6.05
C CYS A 20 9.06 -3.35 6.60
N SER A 21 9.41 -2.08 6.51
CA SER A 21 8.45 -0.99 6.73
C SER A 21 8.60 0.01 5.59
N TYR A 22 8.35 -0.46 4.37
CA TYR A 22 8.07 0.42 3.24
C TYR A 22 6.58 0.31 2.96
N LEU A 23 5.85 1.17 3.68
CA LEU A 23 4.42 1.42 3.53
C LEU A 23 4.13 2.04 2.15
N SER A 24 4.16 1.21 1.12
CA SER A 24 3.54 1.47 -0.17
C SER A 24 2.73 0.21 -0.48
N GLY A 25 1.51 0.18 0.04
CA GLY A 25 0.70 -1.02 0.03
C GLY A 25 0.43 -1.46 -1.40
N THR A 26 0.78 -2.70 -1.69
CA THR A 26 0.43 -3.35 -2.95
C THR A 26 -1.02 -3.83 -2.88
N PRO A 27 -1.73 -3.87 -4.01
CA PRO A 27 -2.98 -4.59 -4.10
C PRO A 27 -2.75 -6.08 -3.79
N GLY A 28 -3.79 -6.76 -3.32
CA GLY A 28 -3.82 -8.20 -3.25
C GLY A 28 -4.10 -8.83 -4.61
N ASP A 29 -4.17 -10.16 -4.65
CA ASP A 29 -4.39 -10.90 -5.91
C ASP A 29 -5.78 -10.64 -6.52
N LYS A 30 -6.79 -10.51 -5.66
CA LYS A 30 -8.19 -10.30 -6.05
C LYS A 30 -8.88 -9.32 -5.09
N PRO A 31 -9.96 -8.63 -5.53
CA PRO A 31 -10.71 -7.76 -4.65
C PRO A 31 -11.21 -8.54 -3.42
N SER A 32 -11.04 -7.93 -2.25
CA SER A 32 -11.53 -8.50 -1.00
C SER A 32 -13.06 -8.49 -0.95
N THR A 33 -13.65 -9.28 -0.07
CA THR A 33 -15.07 -9.14 0.29
C THR A 33 -15.31 -7.88 1.12
N SER A 34 -14.27 -7.41 1.82
CA SER A 34 -14.29 -6.14 2.56
C SER A 34 -13.91 -4.99 1.64
N SER A 35 -14.76 -3.96 1.59
CA SER A 35 -14.54 -2.80 0.74
C SER A 35 -13.45 -1.86 1.24
N PRO A 36 -12.53 -1.39 0.37
CA PRO A 36 -11.65 -0.28 0.68
C PRO A 36 -12.46 0.98 0.90
N LYS A 37 -11.98 1.85 1.78
CA LYS A 37 -12.64 3.08 2.20
C LYS A 37 -11.68 4.26 2.07
N ILE A 38 -12.16 5.39 1.54
CA ILE A 38 -11.42 6.65 1.62
C ILE A 38 -11.30 7.10 3.08
N VAL A 39 -10.10 7.50 3.47
CA VAL A 39 -9.81 8.17 4.74
C VAL A 39 -9.27 9.56 4.45
N THR A 40 -9.62 10.50 5.32
CA THR A 40 -9.19 11.90 5.24
C THR A 40 -8.64 12.33 6.59
N PRO A 41 -7.36 12.03 6.92
CA PRO A 41 -6.77 12.56 8.15
C PRO A 41 -6.68 14.08 8.09
N SER A 42 -6.77 14.72 9.26
CA SER A 42 -6.68 16.19 9.36
C SER A 42 -5.37 16.69 8.76
N GLY A 43 -5.46 17.66 7.85
CA GLY A 43 -4.30 18.26 7.17
C GLY A 43 -3.63 17.39 6.11
N GLN A 44 -4.20 16.23 5.74
CA GLN A 44 -3.63 15.33 4.73
C GLN A 44 -4.59 15.14 3.54
N LYS A 45 -4.03 14.72 2.40
CA LYS A 45 -4.82 14.30 1.23
C LYS A 45 -5.61 13.03 1.55
N GLN A 46 -6.68 12.83 0.80
CA GLN A 46 -7.46 11.60 0.86
C GLN A 46 -6.65 10.42 0.34
N PHE A 47 -6.79 9.26 0.99
CA PHE A 47 -6.20 8.01 0.52
C PHE A 47 -7.06 6.80 0.89
N TRP A 48 -6.74 5.66 0.28
CA TRP A 48 -7.38 4.39 0.62
C TRP A 48 -6.86 3.84 1.94
N ASN A 49 -7.76 3.47 2.85
CA ASN A 49 -7.39 2.95 4.17
C ASN A 49 -6.50 1.70 4.12
N ASN A 50 -6.71 0.83 3.14
CA ASN A 50 -5.97 -0.42 3.01
C ASN A 50 -5.83 -0.82 1.52
N PRO A 51 -4.64 -0.64 0.93
CA PRO A 51 -4.36 -1.04 -0.45
C PRO A 51 -4.56 -2.53 -0.73
N GLY A 52 -4.34 -3.41 0.26
CA GLY A 52 -4.48 -4.86 0.09
C GLY A 52 -5.92 -5.35 -0.04
N LEU A 53 -6.92 -4.47 0.13
CA LEU A 53 -8.32 -4.80 -0.16
C LEU A 53 -8.61 -4.76 -1.67
N PHE A 54 -7.79 -4.07 -2.45
CA PHE A 54 -7.87 -4.10 -3.90
C PHE A 54 -7.31 -5.41 -4.45
N GLY A 55 -7.84 -5.83 -5.61
CA GLY A 55 -7.23 -6.88 -6.42
C GLY A 55 -6.42 -6.31 -7.58
N ALA A 56 -5.81 -7.19 -8.37
CA ALA A 56 -5.24 -6.81 -9.66
C ALA A 56 -6.30 -6.14 -10.56
N VAL A 57 -5.88 -5.17 -11.38
CA VAL A 57 -6.77 -4.50 -12.34
C VAL A 57 -7.08 -5.47 -13.48
N PRO A 58 -8.36 -5.78 -13.75
CA PRO A 58 -8.74 -6.57 -14.93
C PRO A 58 -8.26 -5.89 -16.22
N LYS A 59 -7.76 -6.68 -17.18
CA LYS A 59 -7.16 -6.15 -18.43
C LYS A 59 -8.09 -5.21 -19.18
N ASN A 60 -9.40 -5.49 -19.19
CA ASN A 60 -10.42 -4.67 -19.84
C ASN A 60 -10.77 -3.38 -19.09
N LEU A 61 -10.30 -3.20 -17.85
CA LEU A 61 -10.52 -2.01 -17.03
C LEU A 61 -9.25 -1.16 -16.87
N GLN A 62 -8.12 -1.59 -17.43
CA GLN A 62 -6.84 -0.92 -17.24
C GLN A 62 -6.84 0.52 -17.76
N ASP A 63 -7.41 0.76 -18.95
CA ASP A 63 -7.45 2.09 -19.56
C ASP A 63 -8.37 3.06 -18.80
N GLU A 64 -9.51 2.55 -18.33
CA GLU A 64 -10.42 3.30 -17.46
C GLU A 64 -9.73 3.65 -16.13
N GLY A 65 -9.10 2.67 -15.50
CA GLY A 65 -8.37 2.86 -14.25
C GLY A 65 -7.22 3.86 -14.40
N ASN A 66 -6.41 3.76 -15.45
CA ASN A 66 -5.34 4.72 -15.74
C ASN A 66 -5.91 6.12 -15.96
N SER A 67 -7.03 6.24 -16.67
CA SER A 67 -7.71 7.53 -16.87
C SER A 67 -8.22 8.11 -15.54
N SER A 68 -8.66 7.27 -14.61
CA SER A 68 -9.00 7.68 -13.25
C SER A 68 -7.78 8.22 -12.51
N CYS A 69 -6.67 7.47 -12.50
CA CYS A 69 -5.46 7.83 -11.78
C CYS A 69 -4.71 9.03 -12.39
N ALA A 70 -4.86 9.27 -13.70
CA ALA A 70 -4.29 10.44 -14.36
C ALA A 70 -4.86 11.76 -13.82
N ARG A 71 -6.15 11.77 -13.44
CA ARG A 71 -6.82 12.95 -12.87
C ARG A 71 -6.22 13.40 -11.53
N ASP A 72 -5.57 12.48 -10.81
CA ASP A 72 -4.96 12.75 -9.50
C ASP A 72 -3.45 13.07 -9.58
N GLY A 73 -2.88 13.11 -10.79
CA GLY A 73 -1.47 13.51 -11.03
C GLY A 73 -0.64 12.53 -11.84
N ASN A 74 -1.14 12.07 -13.00
CA ASN A 74 -0.44 11.13 -13.90
C ASN A 74 -0.09 9.75 -13.28
N GLY A 75 -1.02 9.16 -12.52
CA GLY A 75 -0.86 7.81 -11.98
C GLY A 75 -1.31 6.69 -12.91
N LYS A 76 -0.82 5.47 -12.67
CA LYS A 76 -1.31 4.21 -13.25
C LYS A 76 -2.18 3.46 -12.24
N ALA A 77 -3.27 2.86 -12.71
CA ALA A 77 -4.05 1.96 -11.86
C ALA A 77 -3.29 0.66 -11.65
N ILE A 78 -2.98 0.37 -10.40
CA ILE A 78 -2.31 -0.87 -9.98
C ILE A 78 -3.29 -1.82 -9.28
N GLY A 79 -4.39 -1.32 -8.72
CA GLY A 79 -5.42 -2.15 -8.11
C GLY A 79 -6.85 -1.73 -8.45
N TYR A 80 -7.78 -2.66 -8.32
CA TYR A 80 -9.21 -2.51 -8.63
C TYR A 80 -10.08 -3.08 -7.50
N HIS A 81 -11.19 -2.41 -7.21
CA HIS A 81 -12.24 -2.95 -6.36
C HIS A 81 -13.62 -2.54 -6.88
N PRO A 82 -14.58 -3.46 -7.06
CA PRO A 82 -15.88 -3.15 -7.67
C PRO A 82 -16.80 -2.29 -6.78
N HIS A 83 -16.66 -2.41 -5.45
CA HIS A 83 -17.58 -1.75 -4.49
C HIS A 83 -16.81 -0.98 -3.40
N PRO A 84 -16.07 0.10 -3.72
CA PRO A 84 -15.36 0.90 -2.72
C PRO A 84 -16.32 1.79 -1.91
N LYS A 85 -15.86 2.25 -0.74
CA LYS A 85 -16.59 3.16 0.15
C LYS A 85 -15.98 4.56 0.19
N LYS A 86 -16.85 5.56 0.30
CA LYS A 86 -16.51 6.95 0.57
C LYS A 86 -16.10 7.14 2.05
N TYR A 87 -15.64 8.33 2.39
CA TYR A 87 -15.21 8.67 3.75
C TYR A 87 -16.34 8.56 4.80
N ASP A 88 -17.59 8.78 4.40
CA ASP A 88 -18.79 8.62 5.24
C ASP A 88 -19.22 7.16 5.41
N GLY A 89 -18.63 6.22 4.66
CA GLY A 89 -18.95 4.79 4.68
C GLY A 89 -20.01 4.35 3.67
N SER A 90 -20.64 5.29 2.95
CA SER A 90 -21.50 4.99 1.80
C SER A 90 -20.67 4.45 0.63
N TYR A 91 -21.31 3.72 -0.29
CA TYR A 91 -20.62 3.17 -1.47
C TYR A 91 -20.51 4.22 -2.58
N PHE A 92 -19.45 4.12 -3.38
CA PHE A 92 -19.44 4.77 -4.69
C PHE A 92 -20.42 4.07 -5.64
N SER A 93 -20.92 4.78 -6.65
CA SER A 93 -21.78 4.21 -7.70
C SER A 93 -21.00 3.37 -8.71
N GLY A 94 -19.67 3.42 -8.69
CA GLY A 94 -18.78 2.68 -9.57
C GLY A 94 -17.59 2.10 -8.81
N ALA A 95 -16.69 1.49 -9.57
CA ALA A 95 -15.49 0.88 -9.04
C ALA A 95 -14.49 1.91 -8.48
N GLY A 96 -13.53 1.40 -7.71
CA GLY A 96 -12.41 2.16 -7.18
C GLY A 96 -11.10 1.62 -7.72
N TYR A 97 -10.16 2.53 -7.95
CA TYR A 97 -8.81 2.19 -8.41
C TYR A 97 -7.77 2.62 -7.37
N LEU A 98 -6.80 1.73 -7.14
CA LEU A 98 -5.59 2.05 -6.40
C LEU A 98 -4.56 2.57 -7.40
N CYS A 99 -4.09 3.79 -7.17
CA CYS A 99 -3.17 4.48 -8.08
C CYS A 99 -1.73 4.42 -7.57
N SER A 100 -0.80 4.18 -8.49
CA SER A 100 0.63 4.40 -8.28
C SER A 100 1.03 5.62 -9.10
N MET A 101 1.61 6.64 -8.45
CA MET A 101 2.16 7.78 -9.17
C MET A 101 3.41 7.34 -9.94
N ILE A 102 3.54 7.81 -11.17
CA ILE A 102 4.68 7.60 -12.07
C ILE A 102 5.53 8.86 -12.08
#